data_AF-A0A2K5PMT1-F1
#
_entry.id   AF-A0A2K5PMT1-F1
#
_cell.length_a   1.000
_cell.length_b   1.000
_cell.length_c   1.000
_cell.angle_alpha   90.00
_cell.angle_beta   90.00
_cell.angle_gamma   90.00
#
_symmetry.space_group_name_H-M   'P 1'
#
loop_
_entity.id
_entity.type
_entity.pdbx_description
1 polymer ?
#
loop_
_entity_poly.entity_id
_entity_poly.type
_entity_poly.pdbx_seq_one_letter_code
_entity_poly.pdbx_strand_id
1 'polypeptide(L)'
;LKKFDKKDEESSGGSNPLQHLEKTAILQEARAFNETPINPRKCAHILTKILYLINHGEHLGTMEATEAFFAMTKLFQSNDLTLCRMCYVTIREMSCIAEDVIIVTSILYNILIHIMVKRNTQW
;
A
#
# COMPACT_ATOMS: atom_id res chain seq x y z
N LEU A 1 20.05 -16.15 -50.17
CA LEU A 1 19.85 -15.77 -48.76
C LEU A 1 18.44 -15.22 -48.61
N LYS A 2 17.64 -15.83 -47.74
CA LYS A 2 16.24 -15.48 -47.46
C LYS A 2 16.22 -14.84 -46.07
N LYS A 3 15.60 -13.69 -45.91
CA LYS A 3 14.98 -13.26 -44.64
C LYS A 3 13.96 -12.16 -44.95
N PHE A 4 12.71 -12.61 -45.01
CA PHE A 4 11.51 -11.81 -45.05
C PHE A 4 11.22 -11.24 -43.67
N ASP A 5 10.67 -10.03 -43.68
CA ASP A 5 9.93 -9.37 -42.60
C ASP A 5 9.18 -10.33 -41.67
N LYS A 6 9.31 -10.08 -40.37
CA LYS A 6 8.46 -10.67 -39.34
C LYS A 6 7.69 -9.55 -38.68
N LYS A 7 6.48 -9.33 -39.18
CA LYS A 7 5.42 -8.57 -38.53
C LYS A 7 4.52 -9.62 -37.87
N ASP A 8 4.65 -9.78 -36.56
CA ASP A 8 3.66 -10.52 -35.76
C ASP A 8 2.94 -9.49 -34.89
N GLU A 9 1.62 -9.52 -35.04
CA GLU A 9 0.64 -8.61 -34.48
C GLU A 9 0.32 -8.93 -33.01
N GLU A 10 -0.21 -7.89 -32.36
CA GLU A 10 -1.22 -7.94 -31.30
C GLU A 10 -0.80 -8.39 -29.89
N SER A 11 -0.71 -7.40 -29.00
CA SER A 11 -1.28 -7.57 -27.66
C SER A 11 -2.11 -6.33 -27.33
N SER A 12 -3.39 -6.42 -27.71
CA SER A 12 -4.46 -5.64 -27.10
C SER A 12 -4.43 -5.89 -25.59
N GLY A 13 -4.09 -4.87 -24.82
CA GLY A 13 -4.20 -4.90 -23.37
C GLY A 13 -4.08 -3.50 -22.85
N GLY A 14 -5.22 -2.87 -22.56
CA GLY A 14 -5.32 -1.47 -22.18
C GLY A 14 -4.19 -1.05 -21.23
N SER A 15 -3.53 0.05 -21.58
CA SER A 15 -2.46 0.64 -20.77
C SER A 15 -2.96 0.77 -19.34
N ASN A 16 -2.49 -0.12 -18.46
CA ASN A 16 -2.84 -0.05 -17.04
C ASN A 16 -2.35 1.34 -16.58
N PRO A 17 -3.22 2.22 -16.03
CA PRO A 17 -2.83 3.57 -15.60
C PRO A 17 -1.69 3.60 -14.57
N LEU A 18 -1.28 2.43 -14.09
CA LEU A 18 -0.29 2.14 -13.08
C LEU A 18 1.04 1.57 -13.67
N GLN A 19 1.16 1.39 -14.99
CA GLN A 19 2.34 0.76 -15.63
C GLN A 19 3.65 1.57 -15.49
N HIS A 20 3.56 2.86 -15.16
CA HIS A 20 4.72 3.73 -14.92
C HIS A 20 4.63 4.36 -13.54
N LEU A 21 4.38 3.56 -12.50
CA LEU A 21 4.51 4.03 -11.13
C LEU A 21 5.92 3.78 -10.65
N GLU A 22 6.70 4.85 -10.57
CA GLU A 22 7.97 4.83 -9.89
C GLU A 22 7.72 4.68 -8.39
N LYS A 23 8.29 3.62 -7.80
CA LYS A 23 8.24 3.33 -6.35
C LYS A 23 8.51 4.59 -5.51
N THR A 24 9.51 5.37 -5.89
CA THR A 24 9.90 6.61 -5.21
C THR A 24 8.78 7.66 -5.24
N ALA A 25 8.04 7.80 -6.34
CA ALA A 25 6.92 8.73 -6.44
C ALA A 25 5.77 8.32 -5.51
N ILE A 26 5.43 7.04 -5.45
CA ILE A 26 4.39 6.53 -4.54
C ILE A 26 4.78 6.76 -3.08
N LEU A 27 6.03 6.47 -2.71
CA LEU A 27 6.52 6.69 -1.35
C LEU A 27 6.54 8.18 -0.97
N GLN A 28 6.81 9.07 -1.92
CA GLN A 28 6.66 10.51 -1.72
C GLN A 28 5.19 10.92 -1.52
N GLU A 29 4.27 10.38 -2.33
CA GLU A 29 2.83 10.62 -2.16
C GLU A 29 2.33 10.14 -0.78
N ALA A 30 2.87 9.04 -0.26
CA ALA A 30 2.51 8.48 1.06
C ALA A 30 2.76 9.43 2.23
N ARG A 31 3.54 10.50 2.04
CA ARG A 31 3.63 11.60 3.03
C ARG A 31 2.27 12.22 3.35
N ALA A 32 1.31 12.16 2.43
CA ALA A 32 -0.06 12.62 2.63
C ALA A 32 -0.77 11.93 3.80
N PHE A 33 -0.33 10.74 4.24
CA PHE A 33 -0.89 10.07 5.41
C PHE A 33 -0.62 10.81 6.73
N ASN A 34 0.35 11.73 6.73
CA ASN A 34 0.67 12.59 7.87
C ASN A 34 -0.07 13.93 7.84
N GLU A 35 -0.85 14.22 6.79
CA GLU A 35 -1.64 15.46 6.70
C GLU A 35 -2.78 15.46 7.73
N THR A 36 -3.01 16.61 8.35
CA THR A 36 -4.15 16.86 9.25
C THR A 36 -4.95 18.04 8.71
N PRO A 37 -6.24 17.87 8.37
CA PRO A 37 -7.04 16.64 8.49
C PRO A 37 -6.71 15.60 7.40
N ILE A 38 -6.87 14.31 7.74
CA ILE A 38 -6.67 13.19 6.80
C ILE A 38 -7.72 13.28 5.68
N ASN A 39 -7.28 13.14 4.43
CA ASN A 39 -8.15 13.04 3.27
C ASN A 39 -8.37 11.57 2.87
N PRO A 40 -9.53 10.95 3.17
CA PRO A 40 -9.70 9.50 2.97
C PRO A 40 -9.60 9.06 1.52
N ARG A 41 -10.12 9.85 0.57
CA ARG A 41 -10.08 9.50 -0.86
C ARG A 41 -8.66 9.51 -1.39
N LYS A 42 -7.88 10.55 -1.06
CA LYS A 42 -6.46 10.67 -1.46
C LYS A 42 -5.65 9.52 -0.85
N CYS A 43 -5.82 9.27 0.44
CA CYS A 43 -5.08 8.21 1.13
C CYS A 43 -5.43 6.81 0.59
N ALA A 44 -6.70 6.53 0.30
CA ALA A 44 -7.12 5.27 -0.32
C ALA A 44 -6.49 5.06 -1.70
N HIS A 45 -6.40 6.10 -2.52
CA HIS A 45 -5.76 6.02 -3.83
C HIS A 45 -4.26 5.67 -3.70
N ILE A 46 -3.56 6.32 -2.77
CA ILE A 46 -2.15 6.04 -2.51
C ILE A 46 -1.96 4.62 -1.96
N LEU A 47 -2.80 4.16 -1.03
CA LEU A 47 -2.77 2.77 -0.53
C LEU A 47 -2.97 1.75 -1.65
N THR A 48 -3.81 2.05 -2.64
CA THR A 48 -4.01 1.19 -3.82
C THR A 48 -2.72 1.08 -4.64
N LYS A 49 -2.02 2.19 -4.85
CA LYS A 49 -0.72 2.20 -5.53
C LYS A 49 0.34 1.40 -4.76
N ILE A 50 0.39 1.54 -3.44
CA ILE A 50 1.30 0.76 -2.58
C ILE A 50 0.96 -0.73 -2.67
N LEU A 51 -0.31 -1.10 -2.56
CA LEU A 51 -0.76 -2.49 -2.72
C LEU A 51 -0.37 -3.05 -4.09
N TYR A 52 -0.51 -2.26 -5.16
CA TYR A 52 -0.10 -2.68 -6.50
C TYR A 52 1.40 -3.00 -6.57
N LEU A 53 2.28 -2.12 -6.03
CA LEU A 53 3.72 -2.39 -5.97
C LEU A 53 4.02 -3.70 -5.23
N ILE A 54 3.41 -3.87 -4.05
CA ILE A 54 3.59 -5.05 -3.21
C ILE A 54 3.16 -6.33 -3.94
N ASN A 55 1.99 -6.30 -4.60
CA ASN A 55 1.47 -7.46 -5.35
C ASN A 55 2.33 -7.80 -6.58
N HIS A 56 3.02 -6.82 -7.16
CA HIS A 56 3.96 -7.03 -8.26
C HIS A 56 5.35 -7.52 -7.81
N GLY A 57 5.55 -7.76 -6.51
CA GLY A 57 6.82 -8.25 -5.95
C GLY A 57 7.88 -7.17 -5.83
N GLU A 58 7.50 -5.89 -5.85
CA GLU A 58 8.44 -4.79 -5.62
C GLU A 58 8.92 -4.82 -4.17
N HIS A 59 10.23 -4.97 -3.96
CA HIS A 59 10.81 -4.98 -2.64
C HIS A 59 10.96 -3.54 -2.10
N LEU A 60 10.26 -3.26 -1.00
CA LEU A 60 10.49 -2.07 -0.19
C LEU A 60 11.71 -2.31 0.69
N GLY A 61 12.68 -1.38 0.69
CA GLY A 61 13.80 -1.45 1.63
C GLY A 61 13.30 -1.30 3.06
N THR A 62 14.02 -1.85 4.03
CA THR A 62 13.62 -1.85 5.45
C THR A 62 13.25 -0.47 5.98
N MET A 63 14.02 0.56 5.60
CA MET A 63 13.79 1.95 6.03
C MET A 63 12.50 2.53 5.41
N GLU A 64 12.30 2.31 4.10
CA GLU A 64 11.12 2.75 3.37
C GLU A 64 9.84 2.08 3.90
N ALA A 65 9.91 0.76 4.14
CA ALA A 65 8.82 -0.01 4.71
C ALA A 65 8.44 0.50 6.10
N THR A 66 9.44 0.81 6.94
CA THR A 66 9.22 1.35 8.29
C THR A 66 8.55 2.72 8.24
N GLU A 67 9.04 3.64 7.40
CA GLU A 67 8.45 4.98 7.24
C GLU A 67 7.01 4.91 6.71
N ALA A 68 6.78 4.12 5.66
CA ALA A 68 5.45 3.90 5.09
C ALA A 68 4.50 3.30 6.15
N PHE A 69 4.98 2.35 6.95
CA PHE A 69 4.21 1.74 8.01
C PHE A 69 3.80 2.75 9.09
N PHE A 70 4.75 3.54 9.61
CA PHE A 70 4.44 4.59 10.59
C PHE A 70 3.44 5.60 10.03
N ALA A 71 3.61 6.03 8.78
CA ALA A 71 2.67 6.93 8.12
C ALA A 71 1.26 6.29 8.03
N MET A 72 1.16 5.02 7.65
CA MET A 72 -0.12 4.30 7.57
C MET A 72 -0.82 4.15 8.93
N THR A 73 -0.10 4.01 10.04
CA THR A 73 -0.73 3.91 11.37
C THR A 73 -1.61 5.12 11.71
N LYS A 74 -1.27 6.30 11.17
CA LYS A 74 -2.07 7.53 11.37
C LYS A 74 -3.41 7.47 10.66
N LEU A 75 -3.55 6.68 9.59
CA LEU A 75 -4.80 6.54 8.85
C LEU A 75 -5.92 5.92 9.68
N PHE A 76 -5.60 5.15 10.74
CA PHE A 76 -6.59 4.64 11.69
C PHE A 76 -7.27 5.71 12.53
N GLN A 77 -6.79 6.96 12.51
CA GLN A 77 -7.49 8.09 13.11
C GLN A 77 -8.74 8.47 12.31
N SER A 78 -8.78 8.15 11.02
CA SER A 78 -9.96 8.37 10.17
C SER A 78 -11.17 7.57 10.66
N ASN A 79 -12.37 8.16 10.51
CA ASN A 79 -13.65 7.46 10.71
C ASN A 79 -14.18 6.82 9.42
N ASP A 80 -13.48 6.97 8.30
CA ASP A 80 -13.84 6.33 7.04
C ASP A 80 -13.56 4.82 7.09
N LEU A 81 -14.63 4.03 7.04
CA LEU A 81 -14.55 2.56 7.13
C LEU A 81 -13.83 1.91 5.95
N THR A 82 -13.93 2.51 4.76
CA THR A 82 -13.28 1.98 3.55
C THR A 82 -11.77 2.13 3.67
N LEU A 83 -11.30 3.31 4.08
CA LEU A 83 -9.89 3.56 4.36
C LEU A 83 -9.36 2.63 5.43
N CYS A 84 -10.11 2.45 6.53
CA CYS A 84 -9.71 1.52 7.59
C CYS A 84 -9.56 0.07 7.09
N ARG A 85 -10.49 -0.40 6.24
CA ARG A 85 -10.41 -1.73 5.61
C ARG A 85 -9.19 -1.84 4.69
N MET A 86 -8.91 -0.80 3.91
CA MET A 86 -7.75 -0.78 3.03
C MET A 86 -6.43 -0.82 3.81
N CYS A 87 -6.29 -0.03 4.88
CA CYS A 87 -5.12 -0.08 5.75
C CYS A 87 -4.87 -1.49 6.30
N TYR A 88 -5.93 -2.19 6.73
CA TYR A 88 -5.82 -3.57 7.21
C TYR A 88 -5.30 -4.52 6.12
N VAL A 89 -5.82 -4.41 4.90
CA VAL A 89 -5.35 -5.21 3.76
C VAL A 89 -3.88 -4.92 3.46
N THR A 90 -3.49 -3.65 3.37
CA THR A 90 -2.10 -3.25 3.09
C THR A 90 -1.11 -3.75 4.15
N ILE A 91 -1.45 -3.63 5.43
CA ILE A 91 -0.60 -4.12 6.52
C ILE A 91 -0.45 -5.65 6.46
N ARG A 92 -1.53 -6.38 6.16
CA ARG A 92 -1.47 -7.83 6.00
C ARG A 92 -0.53 -8.22 4.86
N GLU A 93 -0.66 -7.61 3.69
CA GLU A 93 0.20 -7.92 2.54
C GLU A 93 1.68 -7.59 2.83
N MET A 94 1.97 -6.45 3.48
CA MET A 94 3.35 -6.10 3.87
C MET A 94 3.95 -7.11 4.87
N SER A 95 3.13 -7.69 5.75
CA SER A 95 3.60 -8.66 6.76
C SER A 95 4.09 -9.97 6.17
N CYS A 96 3.60 -10.35 4.99
CA CYS A 96 4.03 -11.57 4.30
C CYS A 96 5.39 -11.43 3.59
N ILE A 97 5.89 -10.19 3.44
CA ILE A 97 7.09 -9.88 2.64
C ILE A 97 8.24 -9.37 3.52
N ALA A 98 7.96 -8.81 4.69
CA ALA A 98 8.99 -8.32 5.60
C ALA A 98 9.76 -9.49 6.24
N GLU A 99 11.07 -9.58 5.98
CA GLU A 99 11.97 -10.57 6.58
C GLU A 99 12.06 -10.43 8.13
N ASP A 100 11.83 -9.23 8.67
CA ASP A 100 11.80 -8.95 10.11
C ASP A 100 10.39 -9.10 10.72
N VAL A 101 9.92 -10.35 10.75
CA VAL A 101 8.61 -10.79 11.24
C VAL A 101 8.29 -10.30 12.67
N ILE A 102 9.29 -10.01 13.50
CA ILE A 102 9.10 -9.64 14.92
C ILE A 102 8.52 -8.23 15.09
N ILE A 103 9.00 -7.24 14.30
CA ILE A 103 8.51 -5.86 14.37
C ILE A 103 7.09 -5.81 13.79
N VAL A 104 6.87 -6.44 12.64
CA VAL A 104 5.54 -6.43 12.00
C VAL A 104 4.50 -7.18 12.83
N THR A 105 4.85 -8.30 13.47
CA THR A 105 3.94 -9.05 14.35
C THR A 105 3.61 -8.27 15.63
N SER A 106 4.62 -7.66 16.27
CA SER A 106 4.41 -6.86 17.48
C SER A 106 3.57 -5.61 17.20
N ILE A 107 3.75 -4.98 16.04
CA ILE A 107 2.95 -3.81 15.69
C ILE A 107 1.56 -4.19 15.14
N LEU A 108 1.43 -5.32 14.44
CA LEU A 108 0.13 -5.92 14.10
C LEU A 108 -0.70 -6.15 15.37
N TYR A 109 -0.11 -6.72 16.43
CA TYR A 109 -0.81 -6.90 17.70
C TYR A 109 -1.25 -5.57 18.31
N ASN A 110 -0.36 -4.56 18.35
CA ASN A 110 -0.69 -3.24 18.88
C ASN A 110 -1.76 -2.52 18.06
N ILE A 111 -1.69 -2.60 16.73
CA ILE A 111 -2.69 -2.02 15.82
C ILE A 111 -4.01 -2.78 15.91
N LEU A 112 -4.00 -4.11 15.98
CA LEU A 112 -5.20 -4.93 16.17
C LEU A 112 -5.86 -4.60 17.50
N ILE A 113 -5.10 -4.49 18.60
CA ILE A 113 -5.63 -4.06 19.90
C ILE A 113 -6.23 -2.66 19.77
N HIS A 114 -5.54 -1.72 19.14
CA HIS A 114 -6.05 -0.35 18.97
C HIS A 114 -7.33 -0.31 18.11
N ILE A 115 -7.41 -1.08 17.03
CA ILE A 115 -8.62 -1.24 16.19
C ILE A 115 -9.73 -1.92 16.98
N MET A 116 -9.45 -3.00 17.71
CA MET A 116 -10.44 -3.73 18.52
C MET A 116 -10.98 -2.85 19.64
N VAL A 117 -10.12 -2.09 20.33
CA VAL A 117 -10.51 -1.13 21.38
C VAL A 117 -11.34 0.00 20.79
N LYS A 118 -10.93 0.58 19.64
CA LYS A 118 -11.69 1.65 18.95
C LYS A 118 -13.05 1.15 18.44
N ARG A 119 -13.17 -0.12 18.03
CA ARG A 119 -14.46 -0.72 17.63
C ARG A 119 -15.36 -1.11 18.80
N ASN A 120 -14.80 -1.39 19.98
CA ASN A 120 -15.59 -1.77 21.17
C ASN A 120 -16.16 -0.56 21.95
N THR A 121 -15.79 0.66 21.56
CA THR A 121 -16.19 1.93 22.22
C THR A 121 -17.11 2.82 21.38
N GLN A 122 -17.65 2.33 20.26
CA GLN A 122 -18.59 3.07 19.42
C GLN A 122 -19.83 2.21 19.12
N TRP A 123 -20.79 2.25 20.04
CA TRP A 123 -22.22 2.06 19.80
C TRP A 123 -22.92 3.39 20.05
#